data_AF-A0A8S1XZH5-F1
#
_entry.id   AF-A0A8S1XZH5-F1
#
_cell.length_a   1.000
_cell.length_b   1.000
_cell.length_c   1.000
_cell.angle_alpha   90.00
_cell.angle_beta   90.00
_cell.angle_gamma   90.00
#
_symmetry.space_group_name_H-M   'P 1'
#
loop_
_entity.id
_entity.type
_entity.pdbx_description
1 polymer ?
#
loop_
_entity_poly.entity_id
_entity_poly.type
_entity_poly.pdbx_seq_one_letter_code
_entity_poly.pdbx_strand_id
1 'polypeptide(L)'
;MDIQVRYQNEQITFDGVQSYEDLQQEIQQKYPLLTNIELSYQDEEGDTIQVSNTSDIIAITDFTKVILQMDAQIDQQKIQELERAKKVEELKQKRLEEQRRKKLEEIQKEMDKIQEINSEKALIEEQFIQKSEDLRNRCEQLNQFQSQPLPDFKQIFYDSNFLDLIRQKESELLVLVDQKGFDTQLKANQKNFQETFEKLFARRTIQHQENYSRWLDNKHKINDIYQQIRQVENERLVKLQKLDEKLKRLQENLIKIKADLNMPQQNDDQF
;
A
#
# COMPACT_ATOMS: atom_id res chain seq x y z
N MET A 1 -65.14 32.16 -7.93
CA MET A 1 -66.10 31.58 -8.88
C MET A 1 -65.40 30.39 -9.53
N ASP A 2 -66.11 29.30 -9.81
CA ASP A 2 -65.48 28.12 -10.41
C ASP A 2 -65.72 28.16 -11.92
N ILE A 3 -64.63 28.25 -12.70
CA ILE A 3 -64.70 28.48 -14.14
C ILE A 3 -64.18 27.26 -14.87
N GLN A 4 -64.97 26.75 -15.82
CA GLN A 4 -64.57 25.64 -16.67
C GLN A 4 -64.01 26.15 -17.98
N VAL A 5 -62.75 25.81 -18.26
CA VAL A 5 -62.04 26.17 -19.49
C VAL A 5 -61.73 24.90 -20.28
N ARG A 6 -62.01 24.92 -21.57
CA ARG A 6 -61.68 23.85 -22.52
C ARG A 6 -60.56 24.28 -23.44
N TYR A 7 -59.52 23.46 -23.53
CA TYR A 7 -58.38 23.65 -24.42
C TYR A 7 -57.98 22.31 -25.05
N GLN A 8 -57.85 22.24 -26.38
CA GLN A 8 -57.40 21.03 -27.11
C GLN A 8 -58.07 19.72 -26.65
N ASN A 9 -59.39 19.74 -26.43
CA ASN A 9 -60.22 18.63 -25.92
C ASN A 9 -60.05 18.24 -24.44
N GLU A 10 -59.23 18.95 -23.67
CA GLU A 10 -59.20 18.85 -22.22
C GLU A 10 -60.07 19.92 -21.59
N GLN A 11 -60.85 19.55 -20.57
CA GLN A 11 -61.67 20.48 -19.79
C GLN A 11 -61.15 20.53 -18.37
N ILE A 12 -60.89 21.74 -17.90
CA ILE A 12 -60.28 22.01 -16.59
C ILE A 12 -61.15 22.99 -15.85
N THR A 13 -61.34 22.74 -14.56
CA THR A 13 -61.96 23.69 -13.64
C THR A 13 -60.86 24.46 -12.92
N PHE A 14 -60.99 25.79 -12.91
CA PHE A 14 -60.18 26.71 -12.10
C PHE A 14 -61.07 27.19 -10.95
N ASP A 15 -60.69 26.84 -9.73
CA ASP A 15 -61.50 27.06 -8.53
C ASP A 15 -61.14 28.40 -7.88
N GLY A 16 -62.14 29.16 -7.44
CA GLY A 16 -61.89 30.37 -6.64
C GLY A 16 -61.41 31.61 -7.41
N VAL A 17 -61.54 31.64 -8.74
CA VAL A 17 -61.20 32.80 -9.59
C VAL A 17 -62.00 34.04 -9.17
N GLN A 18 -61.33 35.18 -8.98
CA GLN A 18 -61.93 36.45 -8.56
C GLN A 18 -61.97 37.51 -9.68
N SER A 19 -61.09 37.41 -10.68
CA SER A 19 -61.01 38.35 -11.80
C SER A 19 -60.51 37.69 -13.10
N TYR A 20 -60.61 38.41 -14.22
CA TYR A 20 -60.05 37.96 -15.50
C TYR A 20 -58.52 37.84 -15.47
N GLU A 21 -57.87 38.74 -14.74
CA GLU A 21 -56.42 38.69 -14.55
C GLU A 21 -56.02 37.46 -13.73
N ASP A 22 -56.78 37.10 -12.69
CA ASP A 22 -56.54 35.89 -11.90
C ASP A 22 -56.69 34.62 -12.75
N LEU A 23 -57.74 34.55 -13.59
CA LEU A 23 -57.94 33.43 -14.51
C LEU A 23 -56.77 33.29 -15.49
N GLN A 24 -56.32 34.41 -16.08
CA GLN A 24 -55.17 34.39 -16.98
C GLN A 24 -53.89 33.94 -16.27
N GLN A 25 -53.65 34.37 -15.02
CA GLN A 25 -52.50 33.94 -14.24
C GLN A 25 -52.54 32.45 -13.92
N GLU A 26 -53.69 31.90 -13.51
CA GLU A 26 -53.83 30.47 -13.24
C GLU A 26 -53.64 29.62 -14.50
N ILE A 27 -54.19 30.06 -15.64
CA ILE A 27 -53.94 29.43 -16.94
C ILE A 27 -52.45 29.47 -17.28
N GLN A 28 -51.79 30.60 -17.08
CA GLN A 28 -50.37 30.77 -17.40
C GLN A 28 -49.45 29.98 -16.47
N GLN A 29 -49.82 29.78 -15.21
CA GLN A 29 -49.11 28.89 -14.28
C GLN A 29 -49.23 27.43 -14.72
N LYS A 30 -50.41 27.01 -15.15
CA LYS A 30 -50.66 25.63 -15.61
C LYS A 30 -50.03 25.36 -16.97
N TYR A 31 -50.06 26.35 -17.87
CA TYR A 31 -49.55 26.27 -19.23
C TYR A 31 -48.49 27.35 -19.49
N PRO A 32 -47.28 27.22 -18.93
CA PRO A 32 -46.25 28.26 -18.96
C PRO A 32 -45.64 28.54 -20.34
N LEU A 33 -45.99 27.73 -21.34
CA LEU A 33 -45.55 27.83 -22.73
C LEU A 33 -46.58 28.48 -23.66
N LEU A 34 -47.78 28.79 -23.15
CA LEU A 34 -48.82 29.45 -23.93
C LEU A 34 -48.70 30.98 -23.83
N THR A 35 -49.01 31.63 -24.95
CA THR A 35 -49.02 33.08 -25.15
C THR A 35 -50.25 33.45 -25.97
N ASN A 36 -50.66 34.72 -25.95
CA ASN A 36 -51.87 35.20 -26.64
C ASN A 36 -53.10 34.34 -26.29
N ILE A 37 -53.41 34.23 -25.00
CA ILE A 37 -54.54 33.45 -24.50
C ILE A 37 -55.84 34.23 -24.80
N GLU A 38 -56.67 33.65 -25.65
CA GLU A 38 -58.00 34.15 -25.98
C GLU A 38 -59.06 33.22 -25.40
N LEU A 39 -60.05 33.79 -24.72
CA LEU A 39 -61.15 33.06 -24.10
C LEU A 39 -62.46 33.45 -24.78
N SER A 40 -63.30 32.47 -25.10
CA SER A 40 -64.61 32.68 -25.72
C SER A 40 -65.63 31.70 -25.16
N TYR A 41 -66.92 31.99 -25.32
CA TYR A 41 -68.01 31.05 -25.01
C TYR A 41 -69.13 31.16 -26.03
N GLN A 42 -70.01 30.17 -26.09
CA GLN A 42 -71.23 30.22 -26.89
C GLN A 42 -72.41 30.59 -26.01
N ASP A 43 -73.20 31.58 -26.42
CA ASP A 43 -74.41 32.00 -25.72
C ASP A 43 -75.64 31.13 -26.10
N GLU A 44 -76.81 31.49 -25.56
CA GLU A 44 -78.07 30.78 -25.79
C GLU A 44 -78.57 30.87 -27.24
N GLU A 45 -78.12 31.87 -28.00
CA GLU A 45 -78.47 32.10 -29.40
C GLU A 45 -77.48 31.43 -30.36
N GLY A 46 -76.38 30.88 -29.83
CA GLY A 46 -75.32 30.20 -30.58
C GLY A 46 -74.20 31.12 -31.05
N ASP A 47 -74.18 32.37 -30.60
CA ASP A 47 -73.16 33.34 -30.94
C ASP A 47 -71.91 33.12 -30.08
N THR A 48 -70.74 33.27 -30.71
CA THR A 48 -69.45 33.14 -30.02
C THR A 48 -69.03 34.49 -29.47
N ILE A 49 -69.02 34.61 -28.15
CA ILE A 49 -68.70 35.84 -27.43
C ILE A 49 -67.29 35.72 -26.84
N GLN A 50 -66.46 36.74 -27.06
CA GLN A 50 -65.12 36.81 -26.49
C GLN A 50 -65.16 37.35 -25.06
N VAL A 51 -64.46 36.68 -24.16
CA VAL A 51 -64.28 37.11 -22.77
C VAL A 51 -62.99 37.92 -22.69
N SER A 52 -63.10 39.18 -22.31
CA SER A 52 -61.99 40.13 -22.36
C SER A 52 -61.72 40.84 -21.03
N ASN A 53 -62.69 40.82 -20.11
CA ASN A 53 -62.61 41.54 -18.86
C ASN A 53 -63.35 40.81 -17.72
N THR A 54 -63.18 41.33 -16.49
CA THR A 54 -63.78 40.75 -15.29
C THR A 54 -65.31 40.82 -15.27
N SER A 55 -65.92 41.84 -15.91
CA SER A 55 -67.38 41.95 -16.00
C SER A 55 -67.98 40.84 -16.88
N ASP A 56 -67.31 40.47 -17.96
CA ASP A 56 -67.69 39.34 -18.81
C ASP A 56 -67.69 38.03 -18.00
N ILE A 57 -66.64 37.80 -17.19
CA ILE A 57 -66.56 36.62 -16.31
C ILE A 57 -67.73 36.56 -15.32
N ILE A 58 -68.03 37.69 -14.66
CA ILE A 58 -69.11 37.76 -13.67
C ILE A 58 -70.46 37.46 -14.34
N ALA A 59 -70.70 38.06 -15.51
CA ALA A 59 -71.92 37.85 -16.28
C ALA A 59 -72.11 36.38 -16.67
N ILE A 60 -71.03 35.67 -16.98
CA ILE A 60 -71.05 34.26 -17.39
C ILE A 60 -71.27 33.32 -16.19
N THR A 61 -70.75 33.65 -15.01
CA THR A 61 -70.89 32.83 -13.81
C THR A 61 -72.30 32.82 -13.21
N ASP A 62 -73.15 33.80 -13.57
CA ASP A 62 -74.56 33.82 -13.19
C ASP A 62 -75.40 32.79 -13.98
N PHE A 63 -74.91 32.34 -15.15
CA PHE A 63 -75.52 31.28 -15.95
C PHE A 63 -74.91 29.92 -15.57
N THR A 64 -75.76 28.95 -15.21
CA THR A 64 -75.32 27.84 -14.34
C THR A 64 -74.35 26.82 -14.96
N LYS A 65 -74.00 26.87 -16.26
CA LYS A 65 -73.01 25.95 -16.89
C LYS A 65 -72.41 26.50 -18.20
N VAL A 66 -71.64 27.57 -18.17
CA VAL A 66 -70.87 28.02 -19.35
C VAL A 66 -69.46 27.43 -19.33
N ILE A 67 -69.02 26.88 -20.45
CA ILE A 67 -67.65 26.38 -20.65
C ILE A 67 -66.93 27.38 -21.57
N LEU A 68 -65.85 27.98 -21.07
CA LEU A 68 -65.01 28.85 -21.87
C LEU A 68 -64.13 28.01 -22.80
N GLN A 69 -64.15 28.28 -24.10
CA GLN A 69 -63.18 27.76 -25.05
C GLN A 69 -61.95 28.68 -25.07
N MET A 70 -60.79 28.08 -24.82
CA MET A 70 -59.50 28.76 -24.89
C MET A 70 -58.81 28.47 -26.22
N ASP A 71 -58.34 29.52 -26.88
CA ASP A 71 -57.39 29.45 -27.97
C ASP A 71 -56.10 30.15 -27.55
N ALA A 72 -54.94 29.55 -27.85
CA ALA A 72 -53.66 30.10 -27.43
C ALA A 72 -52.57 29.72 -28.43
N GLN A 73 -51.53 30.55 -28.51
CA GLN A 73 -50.32 30.29 -29.30
C GLN A 73 -49.21 29.74 -28.43
N ILE A 74 -48.46 28.78 -28.96
CA ILE A 74 -47.27 28.26 -28.30
C ILE A 74 -46.12 29.25 -28.50
N ASP A 75 -45.47 29.64 -27.40
CA ASP A 75 -44.28 30.47 -27.43
C ASP A 75 -43.08 29.67 -27.98
N GLN A 76 -42.88 29.77 -29.29
CA GLN A 76 -41.77 29.10 -29.96
C GLN A 76 -40.40 29.62 -29.50
N GLN A 77 -40.29 30.87 -29.03
CA GLN A 77 -39.02 31.40 -28.53
C GLN A 77 -38.66 30.74 -27.20
N LYS A 78 -39.61 30.64 -26.27
CA LYS A 78 -39.43 29.98 -24.97
C LYS A 78 -39.12 28.49 -25.10
N ILE A 79 -39.70 27.80 -26.10
CA ILE A 79 -39.33 26.42 -26.45
C ILE A 79 -37.87 26.34 -26.92
N GLN A 80 -37.45 27.22 -27.83
CA GLN A 80 -36.05 27.22 -28.32
C GLN A 80 -35.05 27.54 -27.19
N GLU A 81 -35.41 28.42 -26.25
CA GLU A 81 -34.59 28.71 -25.06
C GLU A 81 -34.48 27.50 -24.13
N LEU A 82 -35.59 26.80 -23.86
CA LEU A 82 -35.57 25.57 -23.05
C LEU A 82 -34.76 24.45 -23.71
N GLU A 83 -34.85 24.30 -25.03
CA GLU A 83 -34.02 23.33 -25.76
C GLU A 83 -32.53 23.69 -25.71
N ARG A 84 -32.18 24.98 -25.82
CA ARG A 84 -30.79 25.45 -25.66
C ARG A 84 -30.29 25.21 -24.24
N ALA A 85 -31.10 25.51 -23.23
CA ALA A 85 -30.77 25.27 -21.83
C ALA A 85 -30.54 23.77 -21.57
N LYS A 86 -31.43 22.91 -22.08
CA LYS A 86 -31.30 21.45 -21.97
C LYS A 86 -30.02 20.92 -22.64
N LYS A 87 -29.67 21.42 -23.83
CA LYS A 87 -28.40 21.06 -24.51
C LYS A 87 -27.17 21.52 -23.73
N VAL A 88 -27.19 22.71 -23.15
CA VAL A 88 -26.10 23.22 -22.31
C VAL A 88 -25.95 22.38 -21.04
N GLU A 89 -27.06 21.95 -20.44
CA GLU A 89 -27.06 21.08 -19.26
C GLU A 89 -26.54 19.69 -19.58
N GLU A 90 -26.95 19.10 -20.71
CA GLU A 90 -26.43 17.80 -21.18
C GLU A 90 -24.91 17.86 -21.44
N LEU A 91 -24.42 18.94 -22.05
CA LEU A 91 -22.98 19.16 -22.23
C LEU A 91 -22.22 19.31 -20.91
N LYS A 92 -22.82 19.99 -19.92
CA LYS A 92 -22.25 20.08 -18.56
C LYS A 92 -22.17 18.71 -17.91
N GLN A 93 -23.22 17.89 -18.00
CA GLN A 93 -23.24 16.53 -17.46
C GLN A 93 -22.17 15.65 -18.12
N LYS A 94 -22.08 15.65 -19.46
CA LYS A 94 -21.03 14.91 -20.19
C LYS A 94 -19.62 15.31 -19.76
N ARG A 95 -19.35 16.61 -19.57
CA ARG A 95 -18.05 17.09 -19.08
C ARG A 95 -17.74 16.61 -17.65
N LEU A 96 -18.74 16.60 -16.78
CA LEU A 96 -18.64 16.10 -15.41
C LEU A 96 -18.36 14.60 -15.37
N GLU A 97 -19.05 13.81 -16.18
CA GLU A 97 -18.82 12.37 -16.33
C GLU A 97 -17.41 12.08 -16.85
N GLU A 98 -16.96 12.83 -17.86
CA GLU A 98 -15.61 12.65 -18.40
C GLU A 98 -14.52 13.01 -17.38
N GLN A 99 -14.72 14.06 -16.58
CA GLN A 99 -13.82 14.39 -15.47
C GLN A 99 -13.80 13.30 -14.41
N ARG A 100 -14.97 12.75 -14.04
CA ARG A 100 -15.04 11.61 -13.11
C ARG A 100 -14.31 10.39 -13.65
N ARG A 101 -14.51 10.06 -14.93
CA ARG A 101 -13.85 8.92 -15.58
C ARG A 101 -12.32 9.08 -15.55
N LYS A 102 -11.80 10.26 -15.91
CA LYS A 102 -10.35 10.54 -15.87
C LYS A 102 -9.77 10.38 -14.47
N LYS A 103 -10.46 10.87 -13.43
CA LYS A 103 -10.03 10.70 -12.04
C LYS A 103 -10.07 9.22 -11.59
N LEU A 104 -11.06 8.44 -12.03
CA LEU A 104 -11.11 6.99 -11.75
C LEU A 104 -9.97 6.23 -12.44
N GLU A 105 -9.67 6.57 -13.70
CA GLU A 105 -8.51 6.00 -14.42
C GLU A 105 -7.19 6.36 -13.73
N GLU A 106 -7.07 7.56 -13.16
CA GLU A 106 -5.91 7.99 -12.37
C GLU A 106 -5.79 7.22 -11.06
N ILE A 107 -6.89 7.02 -10.33
CA ILE A 107 -6.93 6.16 -9.13
C ILE A 107 -6.45 4.75 -9.47
N GLN A 108 -6.96 4.16 -10.55
CA GLN A 108 -6.57 2.81 -10.94
C GLN A 108 -5.06 2.72 -11.21
N LYS A 109 -4.50 3.68 -11.94
CA LYS A 109 -3.05 3.74 -12.19
C LYS A 109 -2.22 3.88 -10.91
N GLU A 110 -2.68 4.67 -9.95
CA GLU A 110 -1.99 4.80 -8.66
C GLU A 110 -2.10 3.52 -7.83
N MET A 111 -3.25 2.83 -7.85
CA MET A 111 -3.41 1.52 -7.21
C MET A 111 -2.48 0.46 -7.83
N ASP A 112 -2.39 0.41 -9.15
CA ASP A 112 -1.51 -0.54 -9.85
C ASP A 112 -0.05 -0.31 -9.46
N LYS A 113 0.40 0.96 -9.35
CA LYS A 113 1.75 1.30 -8.86
C LYS A 113 1.98 0.89 -7.41
N ILE A 114 1.00 1.06 -6.53
CA ILE A 114 1.11 0.61 -5.13
C ILE A 114 1.28 -0.92 -5.09
N GLN A 115 0.51 -1.66 -5.90
CA GLN A 115 0.62 -3.11 -5.98
C GLN A 115 2.00 -3.55 -6.53
N GLU A 116 2.53 -2.84 -7.53
CA GLU A 116 3.87 -3.08 -8.06
C GLU A 116 4.95 -2.87 -6.99
N ILE A 117 4.90 -1.76 -6.24
CA ILE A 117 5.84 -1.47 -5.15
C ILE A 117 5.75 -2.51 -4.04
N ASN A 118 4.54 -2.94 -3.66
CA ASN A 118 4.35 -4.00 -2.66
C ASN A 118 4.95 -5.34 -3.13
N SER A 119 4.80 -5.67 -4.40
CA SER A 119 5.40 -6.87 -4.99
C SER A 119 6.93 -6.77 -5.03
N GLU A 120 7.47 -5.61 -5.39
CA GLU A 120 8.92 -5.33 -5.34
C GLU A 120 9.46 -5.45 -3.91
N LYS A 121 8.72 -4.92 -2.92
CA LYS A 121 9.08 -5.00 -1.49
C LYS A 121 9.19 -6.46 -1.04
N ALA A 122 8.17 -7.28 -1.31
CA ALA A 122 8.18 -8.70 -0.95
C ALA A 122 9.35 -9.46 -1.59
N LEU A 123 9.61 -9.22 -2.88
CA LEU A 123 10.72 -9.86 -3.60
C LEU A 123 12.09 -9.43 -3.05
N ILE A 124 12.25 -8.16 -2.69
CA ILE A 124 13.47 -7.66 -2.04
C ILE A 124 13.66 -8.33 -0.67
N GLU A 125 12.60 -8.45 0.13
CA GLU A 125 12.68 -9.12 1.42
C GLU A 125 13.12 -10.58 1.30
N GLU A 126 12.52 -11.33 0.37
CA GLU A 126 12.88 -12.72 0.12
C GLU A 126 14.35 -12.87 -0.29
N GLN A 127 14.84 -12.02 -1.21
CA GLN A 127 16.24 -12.02 -1.63
C GLN A 127 17.21 -11.75 -0.46
N PHE A 128 16.87 -10.82 0.43
CA PHE A 128 17.71 -10.49 1.57
C PHE A 128 17.67 -11.56 2.66
N ILE A 129 16.52 -12.21 2.87
CA ILE A 129 16.38 -13.37 3.76
C ILE A 129 17.30 -14.49 3.28
N GLN A 130 17.23 -14.85 2.00
CA GLN A 130 18.04 -15.93 1.43
C GLN A 130 19.55 -15.64 1.54
N LYS A 131 19.98 -14.41 1.22
CA LYS A 131 21.38 -14.00 1.39
C LYS A 131 21.85 -14.07 2.85
N SER A 132 21.00 -13.68 3.80
CA SER A 132 21.33 -13.74 5.23
C SER A 132 21.44 -15.19 5.70
N GLU A 133 20.56 -16.07 5.23
CA GLU A 133 20.58 -17.50 5.53
C GLU A 133 21.84 -18.18 4.99
N ASP A 134 22.24 -17.91 3.75
CA ASP A 134 23.50 -18.40 3.17
C ASP A 134 24.72 -18.00 4.01
N LEU A 135 24.76 -16.74 4.48
CA LEU A 135 25.84 -16.26 5.34
C LEU A 135 25.81 -16.91 6.74
N ARG A 136 24.62 -17.11 7.31
CA ARG A 136 24.46 -17.83 8.59
C ARG A 136 24.91 -19.28 8.47
N ASN A 137 24.52 -19.98 7.42
CA ASN A 137 24.94 -21.36 7.13
C ASN A 137 26.47 -21.46 7.02
N ARG A 138 27.11 -20.49 6.35
CA ARG A 138 28.57 -20.43 6.26
C ARG A 138 29.22 -20.16 7.62
N CYS A 139 28.61 -19.33 8.46
CA CYS A 139 29.07 -19.08 9.83
C CYS A 139 28.96 -20.34 10.70
N GLU A 140 27.85 -21.07 10.61
CA GLU A 140 27.63 -22.34 11.32
C GLU A 140 28.67 -23.38 10.93
N GLN A 141 28.95 -23.53 9.63
CA GLN A 141 30.00 -24.43 9.14
C GLN A 141 31.37 -24.06 9.71
N LEU A 142 31.74 -22.78 9.74
CA LEU A 142 33.03 -22.35 10.31
C LEU A 142 33.10 -22.53 11.83
N ASN A 143 31.97 -22.35 12.54
CA ASN A 143 31.88 -22.59 13.98
C ASN A 143 32.06 -24.07 14.33
N GLN A 144 31.63 -25.00 13.47
CA GLN A 144 31.88 -26.45 13.66
C GLN A 144 33.37 -26.80 13.68
N PHE A 145 34.21 -26.02 12.98
CA PHE A 145 35.67 -26.19 12.97
C PHE A 145 36.40 -25.36 14.03
N GLN A 146 35.66 -24.64 14.88
CA GLN A 146 36.21 -23.82 15.94
C GLN A 146 36.46 -24.66 17.20
N SER A 147 37.27 -25.72 17.08
CA SER A 147 37.80 -26.40 18.27
C SER A 147 38.59 -25.38 19.08
N GLN A 148 38.34 -25.28 20.39
CA GLN A 148 39.12 -24.40 21.26
C GLN A 148 40.61 -24.66 21.05
N PRO A 149 41.46 -23.61 21.06
CA PRO A 149 42.89 -23.80 20.92
C PRO A 149 43.35 -24.79 22.00
N LEU A 150 44.09 -25.82 21.58
CA LEU A 150 44.72 -26.74 22.53
C LEU A 150 45.54 -25.89 23.51
N PRO A 151 45.45 -26.12 24.83
CA PRO A 151 46.27 -25.39 25.79
C PRO A 151 47.75 -25.53 25.40
N ASP A 152 48.55 -24.48 25.65
CA ASP A 152 49.94 -24.43 25.18
C ASP A 152 50.70 -25.66 25.67
N PHE A 153 51.03 -26.55 24.74
CA PHE A 153 51.69 -27.81 25.05
C PHE A 153 53.02 -27.58 25.77
N LYS A 154 53.71 -26.47 25.48
CA LYS A 154 54.92 -26.10 26.21
C LYS A 154 54.60 -25.81 27.66
N GLN A 155 53.57 -25.00 27.92
CA GLN A 155 53.14 -24.66 29.27
C GLN A 155 52.72 -25.92 30.04
N ILE A 156 51.83 -26.75 29.49
CA ILE A 156 51.41 -28.02 30.11
C ILE A 156 52.61 -28.93 30.39
N PHE A 157 53.56 -29.01 29.46
CA PHE A 157 54.73 -29.87 29.60
C PHE A 157 55.68 -29.36 30.71
N TYR A 158 55.99 -28.06 30.74
CA TYR A 158 56.82 -27.49 31.80
C TYR A 158 56.14 -27.56 33.17
N ASP A 159 54.82 -27.43 33.24
CA ASP A 159 54.04 -27.54 34.48
C ASP A 159 53.90 -28.98 34.99
N SER A 160 54.16 -29.99 34.15
CA SER A 160 53.92 -31.40 34.48
C SER A 160 54.94 -32.07 35.42
N ASN A 161 55.99 -31.36 35.86
CA ASN A 161 57.12 -31.88 36.67
C ASN A 161 57.77 -33.17 36.11
N PHE A 162 57.46 -33.55 34.86
CA PHE A 162 57.84 -34.84 34.29
C PHE A 162 59.36 -34.98 34.15
N LEU A 163 60.04 -33.89 33.80
CA LEU A 163 61.50 -33.84 33.72
C LEU A 163 62.17 -33.99 35.09
N ASP A 164 61.57 -33.41 36.14
CA ASP A 164 62.08 -33.56 37.49
C ASP A 164 61.90 -34.99 38.00
N LEU A 165 60.79 -35.63 37.65
CA LEU A 165 60.52 -37.04 37.97
C LEU A 165 61.52 -37.98 37.26
N ILE A 166 61.85 -37.70 36.00
CA ILE A 166 62.88 -38.44 35.24
C ILE A 166 64.23 -38.30 35.93
N ARG A 167 64.67 -37.07 36.25
CA ARG A 167 65.96 -36.83 36.91
C ARG A 167 66.05 -37.47 38.29
N GLN A 168 64.94 -37.50 39.02
CA GLN A 168 64.86 -38.19 40.31
C GLN A 168 65.06 -39.70 40.14
N LYS A 169 64.40 -40.32 39.15
CA LYS A 169 64.56 -41.75 38.84
C LYS A 169 65.96 -42.09 38.32
N GLU A 170 66.57 -41.21 37.52
CA GLU A 170 67.97 -41.36 37.08
C GLU A 170 68.94 -41.35 38.27
N SER A 171 68.72 -40.46 39.24
CA SER A 171 69.52 -40.37 40.45
C SER A 171 69.37 -41.62 41.34
N GLU A 172 68.16 -42.17 41.43
CA GLU A 172 67.89 -43.43 42.15
C GLU A 172 68.59 -44.64 41.50
N LEU A 173 68.69 -44.66 40.17
CA LEU A 173 69.34 -45.76 39.43
C LEU A 173 70.87 -45.71 39.46
N LEU A 174 71.47 -44.52 39.58
CA LEU A 174 72.93 -44.32 39.68
C LEU A 174 73.55 -44.79 41.01
N VAL A 175 72.73 -45.13 42.02
CA VAL A 175 73.19 -45.66 43.31
C VAL A 175 73.43 -47.18 43.25
N LEU A 176 73.01 -47.86 42.18
CA LEU A 176 73.26 -49.29 41.97
C LEU A 176 74.66 -49.49 41.34
N VAL A 177 75.53 -50.20 42.08
CA VAL A 177 76.92 -50.52 41.73
C VAL A 177 77.08 -50.97 40.27
N ASP A 178 77.97 -50.32 39.52
CA ASP A 178 78.26 -50.57 38.10
C ASP A 178 78.73 -52.01 37.86
N GLN A 179 77.81 -52.86 37.40
CA GLN A 179 78.09 -54.20 36.91
C GLN A 179 78.15 -54.16 35.37
N LYS A 180 79.37 -54.18 34.83
CA LYS A 180 79.73 -54.51 33.43
C LYS A 180 78.84 -53.86 32.35
N GLY A 181 79.04 -52.56 32.13
CA GLY A 181 78.52 -51.87 30.94
C GLY A 181 77.10 -51.35 31.08
N PHE A 182 76.49 -51.50 32.26
CA PHE A 182 75.22 -50.88 32.63
C PHE A 182 75.25 -49.36 32.41
N ASP A 183 76.29 -48.68 32.87
CA ASP A 183 76.44 -47.22 32.69
C ASP A 183 76.50 -46.78 31.22
N THR A 184 77.12 -47.60 30.35
CA THR A 184 77.20 -47.29 28.91
C THR A 184 75.85 -47.51 28.23
N GLN A 185 75.12 -48.57 28.60
CA GLN A 185 73.77 -48.83 28.10
C GLN A 185 72.75 -47.81 28.63
N LEU A 186 72.88 -47.39 29.89
CA LEU A 186 72.07 -46.35 30.50
C LEU A 186 72.25 -45.03 29.78
N LYS A 187 73.50 -44.59 29.55
CA LYS A 187 73.80 -43.37 28.77
C LYS A 187 73.31 -43.45 27.33
N ALA A 188 73.43 -44.60 26.68
CA ALA A 188 72.91 -44.80 25.33
C ALA A 188 71.37 -44.73 25.28
N ASN A 189 70.68 -45.31 26.26
CA ASN A 189 69.23 -45.26 26.38
C ASN A 189 68.74 -43.85 26.73
N GLN A 190 69.43 -43.14 27.62
CA GLN A 190 69.15 -41.73 27.94
C GLN A 190 69.26 -40.85 26.69
N LYS A 191 70.33 -41.01 25.92
CA LYS A 191 70.51 -40.28 24.66
C LYS A 191 69.40 -40.60 23.65
N ASN A 192 69.04 -41.87 23.48
CA ASN A 192 67.96 -42.29 22.58
C ASN A 192 66.59 -41.74 23.02
N PHE A 193 66.28 -41.81 24.32
CA PHE A 193 65.07 -41.23 24.89
C PHE A 193 65.02 -39.72 24.65
N GLN A 194 66.11 -39.01 24.93
CA GLN A 194 66.19 -37.57 24.74
C GLN A 194 66.01 -37.18 23.26
N GLU A 195 66.70 -37.85 22.33
CA GLU A 195 66.55 -37.59 20.89
C GLU A 195 65.12 -37.89 20.39
N THR A 196 64.50 -38.98 20.87
CA THR A 196 63.13 -39.34 20.50
C THR A 196 62.12 -38.34 21.07
N PHE A 197 62.32 -37.92 22.33
CA PHE A 197 61.50 -36.91 22.98
C PHE A 197 61.60 -35.56 22.27
N GLU A 198 62.81 -35.08 21.98
CA GLU A 198 63.03 -33.81 21.27
C GLU A 198 62.35 -33.80 19.90
N LYS A 199 62.42 -34.91 19.14
CA LYS A 199 61.70 -35.07 17.86
C LYS A 199 60.18 -34.99 18.03
N LEU A 200 59.63 -35.71 19.01
CA LEU A 200 58.18 -35.70 19.29
C LEU A 200 57.71 -34.33 19.77
N PHE A 201 58.47 -33.68 20.64
CA PHE A 201 58.20 -32.34 21.17
C PHE A 201 58.21 -31.28 20.06
N ALA A 202 59.21 -31.31 19.19
CA ALA A 202 59.29 -30.41 18.04
C ALA A 202 58.09 -30.61 17.10
N ARG A 203 57.77 -31.87 16.76
CA ARG A 203 56.60 -32.20 15.92
C ARG A 203 55.30 -31.70 16.54
N ARG A 204 55.11 -31.89 17.85
CA ARG A 204 53.88 -31.46 18.55
C ARG A 204 53.77 -29.94 18.64
N THR A 205 54.90 -29.24 18.82
CA THR A 205 54.98 -27.78 18.80
C THR A 205 54.54 -27.22 17.44
N ILE A 206 55.05 -27.76 16.34
CA ILE A 206 54.66 -27.34 14.98
C ILE A 206 53.17 -27.59 14.75
N GLN A 207 52.67 -28.78 15.10
CA GLN A 207 51.25 -29.10 14.95
C GLN A 207 50.34 -28.15 15.77
N HIS A 208 50.76 -27.77 16.97
CA HIS A 208 50.04 -26.81 17.79
C HIS A 208 49.99 -25.43 17.14
N GLN A 209 51.13 -24.94 16.64
CA GLN A 209 51.20 -23.66 15.93
C GLN A 209 50.32 -23.64 14.68
N GLU A 210 50.34 -24.71 13.88
CA GLU A 210 49.47 -24.85 12.69
C GLU A 210 47.99 -24.81 13.07
N ASN A 211 47.59 -25.55 14.11
CA ASN A 211 46.21 -25.56 14.59
C ASN A 211 45.78 -24.19 15.12
N TYR A 212 46.65 -23.50 15.86
CA TYR A 212 46.38 -22.16 16.36
C TYR A 212 46.23 -21.14 15.22
N SER A 213 47.08 -21.20 14.20
CA SER A 213 46.96 -20.37 13.00
C SER A 213 45.63 -20.61 12.29
N ARG A 214 45.22 -21.87 12.10
CA ARG A 214 43.92 -22.20 11.49
C ARG A 214 42.74 -21.69 12.31
N TRP A 215 42.84 -21.77 13.64
CA TRP A 215 41.81 -21.23 14.54
C TRP A 215 41.69 -19.71 14.41
N LEU A 216 42.82 -18.98 14.37
CA LEU A 216 42.83 -17.53 14.14
C LEU A 216 42.21 -17.19 12.78
N ASP A 217 42.60 -17.89 11.72
CA ASP A 217 42.04 -17.68 10.38
C ASP A 217 40.53 -17.89 10.35
N ASN A 218 40.03 -18.95 11.00
CA ASN A 218 38.60 -19.22 11.10
C ASN A 218 37.87 -18.13 11.90
N LYS A 219 38.47 -17.65 13.00
CA LYS A 219 37.92 -16.55 13.79
C LYS A 219 37.83 -15.26 12.96
N HIS A 220 38.83 -14.95 12.14
CA HIS A 220 38.79 -13.81 11.22
C HIS A 220 37.67 -13.97 10.18
N LYS A 221 37.58 -15.14 9.52
CA LYS A 221 36.51 -15.42 8.53
C LYS A 221 35.11 -15.30 9.13
N ILE A 222 34.91 -15.77 10.36
CA ILE A 222 33.62 -15.66 11.08
C ILE A 222 33.29 -14.18 11.33
N ASN A 223 34.26 -13.38 11.79
CA ASN A 223 34.06 -11.94 11.98
C ASN A 223 33.72 -11.23 10.67
N ASP A 224 34.39 -11.58 9.56
CA ASP A 224 34.09 -11.02 8.24
C ASP A 224 32.66 -11.36 7.79
N ILE A 225 32.19 -12.59 8.04
CA ILE A 225 30.80 -12.99 7.77
C ILE A 225 29.82 -12.18 8.62
N TYR A 226 30.09 -11.97 9.91
CA TYR A 226 29.24 -11.12 10.74
C TYR A 226 29.17 -9.68 10.24
N GLN A 227 30.28 -9.13 9.73
CA GLN A 227 30.27 -7.80 9.09
C GLN A 227 29.44 -7.81 7.81
N GLN A 228 29.55 -8.84 6.98
CA GLN A 228 28.74 -9.00 5.77
C GLN A 228 27.24 -9.09 6.10
N ILE A 229 26.85 -9.86 7.13
CA ILE A 229 25.44 -9.94 7.58
C ILE A 229 24.92 -8.55 7.95
N ARG A 230 25.69 -7.77 8.74
CA ARG A 230 25.30 -6.40 9.10
C ARG A 230 25.18 -5.47 7.90
N GLN A 231 26.06 -5.59 6.91
CA GLN A 231 25.98 -4.82 5.67
C GLN A 231 24.71 -5.17 4.88
N VAL A 232 24.41 -6.46 4.73
CA VAL A 232 23.21 -6.97 4.06
C VAL A 232 21.94 -6.48 4.76
N GLU A 233 21.90 -6.48 6.11
CA GLU A 233 20.78 -5.93 6.88
C GLU A 233 20.61 -4.42 6.69
N ASN A 234 21.71 -3.65 6.70
CA ASN A 234 21.66 -2.20 6.44
C ASN A 234 21.19 -1.89 5.02
N GLU A 235 21.68 -2.62 4.01
CA GLU A 235 21.23 -2.46 2.62
C GLU A 235 19.74 -2.79 2.46
N ARG A 236 19.26 -3.84 3.14
CA ARG A 236 17.83 -4.18 3.19
C ARG A 236 17.03 -3.01 3.75
N LEU A 237 17.40 -2.49 4.92
CA LEU A 237 16.69 -1.39 5.56
C LEU A 237 16.62 -0.14 4.67
N VAL A 238 17.73 0.25 4.06
CA VAL A 238 17.77 1.44 3.17
C VAL A 238 16.88 1.25 1.94
N LYS A 239 16.88 0.05 1.32
CA LYS A 239 16.02 -0.22 0.16
C LYS A 239 14.55 -0.22 0.53
N LEU A 240 14.17 -0.87 1.65
CA LEU A 240 12.79 -0.91 2.11
C LEU A 240 12.28 0.49 2.49
N GLN A 241 13.08 1.29 3.20
CA GLN A 241 12.73 2.67 3.53
C GLN A 241 12.42 3.51 2.29
N LYS A 242 13.22 3.39 1.22
CA LYS A 242 12.96 4.12 -0.04
C LYS A 242 11.64 3.69 -0.69
N LEU A 243 11.29 2.41 -0.61
CA LEU A 243 10.00 1.92 -1.13
C LEU A 243 8.84 2.40 -0.26
N ASP A 244 8.98 2.37 1.06
CA ASP A 244 7.97 2.88 2.00
C ASP A 244 7.71 4.37 1.80
N GLU A 245 8.76 5.18 1.57
CA GLU A 245 8.60 6.60 1.24
C GLU A 245 7.84 6.82 -0.08
N LYS A 246 8.11 6.01 -1.11
CA LYS A 246 7.37 6.08 -2.38
C LYS A 246 5.92 5.68 -2.18
N LEU A 247 5.68 4.59 -1.46
CA LEU A 247 4.35 4.06 -1.18
C LEU A 247 3.50 5.08 -0.41
N LYS A 248 4.08 5.73 0.60
CA LYS A 248 3.43 6.81 1.36
C LYS A 248 3.02 7.97 0.45
N ARG A 249 3.89 8.40 -0.48
CA ARG A 249 3.55 9.47 -1.44
C ARG A 249 2.40 9.08 -2.38
N LEU A 250 2.39 7.85 -2.88
CA LEU A 250 1.31 7.35 -3.72
C LEU A 250 0.00 7.26 -2.93
N GLN A 251 0.03 6.76 -1.70
CA GLN A 251 -1.15 6.73 -0.82
C GLN A 251 -1.69 8.15 -0.55
N GLU A 252 -0.83 9.12 -0.24
CA GLU A 252 -1.23 10.52 -0.06
C GLU A 252 -1.86 11.12 -1.33
N ASN A 253 -1.32 10.82 -2.51
CA ASN A 253 -1.91 11.24 -3.78
C ASN A 253 -3.27 10.60 -4.03
N LEU A 254 -3.40 9.30 -3.74
CA LEU A 254 -4.63 8.54 -3.91
C LEU A 254 -5.74 9.06 -2.98
N ILE A 255 -5.40 9.41 -1.74
CA ILE A 255 -6.31 10.07 -0.79
C ILE A 255 -6.80 11.41 -1.35
N LYS A 256 -5.90 12.22 -1.93
CA LYS A 256 -6.28 13.51 -2.55
C LYS A 256 -7.26 13.30 -3.70
N ILE A 257 -6.99 12.36 -4.62
CA ILE A 257 -7.86 12.10 -5.78
C ILE A 257 -9.22 11.51 -5.33
N LYS A 258 -9.24 10.62 -4.32
CA LYS A 258 -10.48 10.07 -3.73
C LYS A 258 -11.33 11.16 -3.07
N ALA A 259 -10.72 12.08 -2.32
CA ALA A 259 -11.41 13.23 -1.71
C ALA A 259 -12.04 14.13 -2.77
N ASP A 260 -11.32 14.36 -3.85
CA ASP A 260 -11.72 15.11 -5.04
C ASP A 260 -12.93 14.52 -5.81
N LEU A 261 -13.29 13.26 -5.52
CA LEU A 261 -14.44 12.54 -6.08
C LEU A 261 -15.61 12.40 -5.07
N ASN A 262 -15.48 12.94 -3.85
CA ASN A 262 -16.39 12.64 -2.73
C ASN A 262 -16.58 11.12 -2.51
N MET A 263 -15.56 10.31 -2.82
CA MET A 263 -15.60 8.89 -2.49
C MET A 263 -15.38 8.74 -0.97
N PRO A 264 -16.13 7.87 -0.27
CA PRO A 264 -15.86 7.61 1.13
C PRO A 264 -14.43 7.12 1.29
N GLN A 265 -13.71 7.70 2.25
CA GLN A 265 -12.46 7.12 2.74
C GLN A 265 -12.81 5.76 3.35
N GLN A 266 -12.65 4.69 2.58
CA GLN A 266 -12.49 3.39 3.19
C GLN A 266 -11.18 3.47 3.96
N ASN A 267 -11.25 3.29 5.28
CA ASN A 267 -10.08 3.07 6.11
C ASN A 267 -9.43 1.78 5.61
N ASP A 268 -8.50 1.91 4.68
CA ASP A 268 -7.64 0.83 4.20
C ASP A 268 -6.58 0.49 5.28
N ASP A 269 -6.98 0.41 6.56
CA ASP A 269 -6.17 -0.03 7.72
C ASP A 269 -6.03 -1.57 7.76
N GLN A 270 -6.21 -2.24 6.62
CA GLN A 270 -6.09 -3.70 6.48
C GLN A 270 -5.21 -4.11 5.31
N PHE A 271 -4.01 -3.54 5.17
CA PHE A 271 -2.92 -4.20 4.40
C PHE A 271 -1.56 -3.89 5.01
#